data_AF-A0A833W7J8-F1
#
_entry.id   AF-A0A833W7J8-F1
#
_cell.length_a   1.000
_cell.length_b   1.000
_cell.length_c   1.000
_cell.angle_alpha   90.00
_cell.angle_beta   90.00
_cell.angle_gamma   90.00
#
_symmetry.space_group_name_H-M   'P 1'
#
loop_
_entity.id
_entity.type
_entity.pdbx_description
1 polymer ?
#
loop_
_entity_poly.entity_id
_entity_poly.type
_entity_poly.pdbx_seq_one_letter_code
_entity_poly.pdbx_strand_id
1 'polypeptide(L)'
;MTDWEVDTTTWTAEQAAMRSEELAPANVSCDKSIRAWTARQHDIFFTYIRGDIGLLHTPNFIKETMISEHRAMIDDMHDTNFNFTLTAVLPATIRMTSNTAHAAIFKDVFLANTDDNTGHAMMRAFQKDVKRL
;
A
#
# COMPACT_ATOMS: atom_id res chain seq x y z
N MET A 1 18.18 -2.11 -9.00
CA MET A 1 17.51 -0.99 -9.69
C MET A 1 16.08 -1.46 -9.92
N THR A 2 15.12 -0.83 -9.24
CA THR A 2 13.70 -1.21 -9.34
C THR A 2 13.20 -0.86 -10.74
N ASP A 3 12.52 -1.79 -11.40
CA ASP A 3 11.85 -1.53 -12.67
C ASP A 3 10.56 -0.73 -12.39
N TRP A 4 10.51 0.50 -12.87
CA TRP A 4 9.39 1.42 -12.68
C TRP A 4 8.51 1.55 -13.92
N GLU A 5 8.86 0.89 -15.03
CA GLU A 5 8.27 1.15 -16.33
C GLU A 5 6.82 0.67 -16.42
N VAL A 6 6.46 -0.46 -15.79
CA VAL A 6 5.11 -0.99 -15.85
C VAL A 6 4.85 -1.89 -14.63
N ASP A 7 3.76 -1.63 -13.89
CA ASP A 7 3.11 -2.65 -13.05
C ASP A 7 2.56 -3.73 -13.99
N THR A 8 3.42 -4.70 -14.33
CA THR A 8 3.10 -5.81 -15.24
C THR A 8 2.25 -6.88 -14.56
N THR A 9 1.79 -6.62 -13.33
CA THR A 9 1.01 -7.57 -12.55
C THR A 9 -0.38 -7.72 -13.15
N THR A 10 -0.49 -8.63 -14.12
CA THR A 10 -1.77 -9.08 -14.65
C THR A 10 -2.41 -9.99 -13.62
N TRP A 11 -3.29 -9.42 -12.82
CA TRP A 11 -4.11 -10.19 -11.89
C TRP A 11 -5.05 -11.11 -12.67
N THR A 12 -5.15 -12.36 -12.24
CA THR A 12 -6.25 -13.23 -12.65
C THR A 12 -7.58 -12.63 -12.22
N ALA A 13 -8.67 -13.01 -12.90
CA ALA A 13 -10.02 -12.58 -12.52
C ALA A 13 -10.33 -12.91 -11.04
N GLU A 14 -9.77 -14.02 -10.56
CA GLU A 14 -9.90 -14.47 -9.17
C GLU A 14 -9.17 -13.56 -8.19
N GLN A 15 -7.91 -13.19 -8.46
CA GLN A 15 -7.16 -12.26 -7.63
C GLN A 15 -7.81 -10.87 -7.61
N ALA A 16 -8.37 -10.41 -8.74
CA ALA A 16 -9.11 -9.16 -8.80
C ALA A 16 -10.39 -9.19 -7.94
N ALA A 17 -11.12 -10.32 -7.94
CA ALA A 17 -12.28 -10.51 -7.08
C ALA A 17 -11.89 -10.49 -5.59
N MET A 18 -10.83 -11.23 -5.22
CA MET A 18 -10.29 -11.23 -3.85
C MET A 18 -9.92 -9.83 -3.38
N ARG A 19 -9.24 -9.03 -4.22
CA ARG A 19 -8.93 -7.63 -3.89
C ARG A 19 -10.17 -6.78 -3.66
N SER A 20 -11.21 -6.96 -4.49
CA SER A 20 -12.46 -6.22 -4.35
C SER A 20 -13.19 -6.59 -3.05
N GLU A 21 -13.14 -7.86 -2.65
CA GLU A 21 -13.73 -8.34 -1.39
C GLU A 21 -13.00 -7.73 -0.18
N GLU A 22 -11.67 -7.58 -0.25
CA GLU A 22 -10.89 -6.97 0.83
C GLU A 22 -11.06 -5.47 0.98
N LEU A 23 -11.33 -4.77 -0.12
CA LEU A 23 -11.60 -3.34 -0.09
C LEU A 23 -13.00 -3.02 0.47
N ALA A 24 -13.85 -4.03 0.66
CA ALA A 24 -15.15 -3.84 1.28
C ALA A 24 -14.97 -3.36 2.74
N PRO A 25 -15.80 -2.42 3.20
CA PRO A 25 -15.72 -1.91 4.55
C PRO A 25 -15.99 -3.03 5.56
N ALA A 26 -15.09 -3.17 6.53
CA ALA A 26 -15.23 -4.09 7.66
C ALA A 26 -15.69 -3.33 8.92
N ASN A 27 -16.58 -3.95 9.69
CA ASN A 27 -17.01 -3.47 10.99
C ASN A 27 -15.92 -3.72 12.03
N VAL A 28 -15.27 -2.66 12.52
CA VAL A 28 -14.23 -2.82 13.54
C VAL A 28 -14.82 -3.47 14.79
N SER A 29 -14.25 -4.60 15.20
CA SER A 29 -14.65 -5.32 16.41
C SER A 29 -13.63 -5.14 17.53
N CYS A 30 -14.15 -5.03 18.75
CA CYS A 30 -13.37 -5.08 19.98
C CYS A 30 -12.80 -6.50 20.18
N ASP A 31 -11.69 -6.65 20.89
CA ASP A 31 -11.03 -7.96 21.08
C ASP A 31 -11.93 -9.05 21.69
N LYS A 32 -12.98 -8.64 22.42
CA LYS A 32 -13.96 -9.54 23.05
C LYS A 32 -15.08 -10.01 22.11
N SER A 33 -15.19 -9.43 20.92
CA SER A 33 -16.30 -9.65 19.97
C SER A 33 -15.80 -10.08 18.58
N ILE A 34 -14.61 -10.67 18.50
CA ILE A 34 -14.08 -11.18 17.23
C ILE A 34 -14.96 -12.32 16.69
N ARG A 35 -15.13 -12.36 15.37
CA ARG A 35 -15.82 -13.47 14.70
C ARG A 35 -14.82 -14.44 14.09
N ALA A 36 -15.27 -15.66 13.80
CA ALA A 36 -14.49 -16.59 13.00
C ALA A 36 -14.34 -16.08 11.54
N TRP A 37 -13.19 -16.37 10.92
CA TRP A 37 -13.00 -16.18 9.48
C TRP A 37 -13.79 -17.21 8.66
N THR A 38 -14.14 -16.84 7.43
CA THR A 38 -14.72 -17.76 6.46
C THR A 38 -13.62 -18.49 5.68
N ALA A 39 -13.96 -19.61 5.01
CA ALA A 39 -13.02 -20.30 4.12
C ALA A 39 -12.47 -19.38 3.02
N ARG A 40 -13.33 -18.49 2.49
CA ARG A 40 -12.93 -17.49 1.51
C ARG A 40 -11.88 -16.53 2.05
N GLN A 41 -12.09 -16.00 3.24
CA GLN A 41 -11.15 -15.07 3.88
C GLN A 41 -9.83 -15.73 4.27
N HIS A 42 -9.88 -17.02 4.62
CA HIS A 42 -8.68 -17.83 4.80
C HIS A 42 -7.83 -17.86 3.51
N ASP A 43 -8.45 -18.18 2.38
CA ASP A 43 -7.74 -18.23 1.09
C ASP A 43 -7.18 -16.86 0.68
N ILE A 44 -7.96 -15.80 0.90
CA ILE A 44 -7.50 -14.43 0.64
C ILE A 44 -6.30 -14.08 1.53
N PHE A 45 -6.34 -14.42 2.82
CA PHE A 45 -5.23 -14.16 3.75
C PHE A 45 -3.92 -14.83 3.31
N PHE A 46 -3.98 -16.10 2.90
CA PHE A 46 -2.79 -16.82 2.45
C PHE A 46 -2.27 -16.28 1.11
N THR A 47 -3.16 -15.89 0.21
CA THR A 47 -2.79 -15.27 -1.07
C THR A 47 -2.17 -13.88 -0.83
N TYR A 48 -2.68 -13.14 0.16
CA TYR A 48 -2.10 -11.89 0.63
C TYR A 48 -0.68 -12.05 1.19
N ILE A 49 -0.47 -12.99 2.12
CA ILE A 49 0.86 -13.23 2.72
C ILE A 49 1.89 -13.62 1.65
N ARG A 50 1.47 -14.33 0.60
CA ARG A 50 2.35 -14.68 -0.53
C ARG A 50 2.73 -13.48 -1.40
N GLY A 51 2.04 -12.35 -1.26
CA GLY A 51 2.20 -11.18 -2.14
C GLY A 51 1.39 -11.27 -3.44
N ASP A 52 0.58 -12.33 -3.62
CA ASP A 52 -0.09 -12.67 -4.87
C ASP A 52 -1.35 -11.85 -5.15
N ILE A 53 -1.78 -10.95 -4.26
CA ILE A 53 -2.86 -9.99 -4.53
C ILE A 53 -2.45 -8.53 -4.35
N GLY A 54 -1.23 -8.22 -3.89
CA GLY A 54 -0.65 -6.86 -3.83
C GLY A 54 -1.54 -5.77 -3.22
N LEU A 55 -2.04 -5.94 -2.00
CA LEU A 55 -2.87 -4.93 -1.32
C LEU A 55 -2.04 -3.73 -0.85
N LEU A 56 -2.66 -2.54 -0.80
CA LEU A 56 -2.04 -1.29 -0.30
C LEU A 56 -2.04 -1.20 1.25
N HIS A 57 -2.82 -2.06 1.88
CA HIS A 57 -2.93 -2.17 3.33
C HIS A 57 -3.27 -3.61 3.67
N THR A 58 -3.25 -3.93 4.96
CA THR A 58 -3.65 -5.25 5.45
C THR A 58 -5.14 -5.54 5.13
N PRO A 59 -5.53 -6.80 4.89
CA PRO A 59 -6.91 -7.19 4.55
C PRO A 59 -7.94 -6.67 5.56
N ASN A 60 -9.02 -5.99 5.13
CA ASN A 60 -9.88 -5.27 6.07
C ASN A 60 -10.59 -6.18 7.08
N PHE A 61 -10.92 -7.42 6.68
CA PHE A 61 -11.64 -8.34 7.57
C PHE A 61 -10.84 -8.72 8.82
N ILE A 62 -9.51 -8.54 8.85
CA ILE A 62 -8.72 -8.82 10.06
C ILE A 62 -9.18 -7.96 11.24
N LYS A 63 -9.78 -6.80 10.96
CA LYS A 63 -10.37 -5.90 11.97
C LYS A 63 -11.58 -6.52 12.68
N GLU A 64 -12.20 -7.52 12.08
CA GLU A 64 -13.34 -8.27 12.62
C GLU A 64 -12.93 -9.63 13.22
N THR A 65 -11.87 -10.23 12.69
CA THR A 65 -11.52 -11.64 12.95
C THR A 65 -10.33 -11.81 13.88
N MET A 66 -9.51 -10.79 14.05
CA MET A 66 -8.28 -10.85 14.86
C MET A 66 -8.31 -9.87 16.02
N ILE A 67 -7.67 -10.26 17.13
CA ILE A 67 -7.42 -9.37 18.27
C ILE A 67 -6.38 -8.30 17.89
N SER A 68 -6.35 -7.21 18.64
CA SER A 68 -5.46 -6.06 18.46
C SER A 68 -3.99 -6.44 18.31
N GLU A 69 -3.49 -7.35 19.14
CA GLU A 69 -2.10 -7.81 19.12
C GLU A 69 -1.74 -8.49 17.79
N HIS A 70 -2.57 -9.41 17.31
CA HIS A 70 -2.36 -10.09 16.03
C HIS A 70 -2.47 -9.12 14.85
N ARG A 71 -3.40 -8.16 14.91
CA ARG A 71 -3.54 -7.12 13.88
C ARG A 71 -2.26 -6.30 13.78
N ALA A 72 -1.72 -5.85 14.91
CA ALA A 72 -0.48 -5.09 14.96
C ALA A 72 0.70 -5.87 14.35
N MET A 73 0.81 -7.18 14.62
CA MET A 73 1.85 -8.01 14.01
C MET A 73 1.73 -8.11 12.48
N ILE A 74 0.51 -8.22 11.96
CA ILE A 74 0.29 -8.28 10.51
C ILE A 74 0.51 -6.93 9.84
N ASP A 75 0.15 -5.83 10.52
CA ASP A 75 0.42 -4.47 10.05
C ASP A 75 1.95 -4.19 10.01
N ASP A 76 2.71 -4.60 11.02
CA ASP A 76 4.17 -4.47 11.05
C ASP A 76 4.85 -5.32 9.96
N MET A 77 4.35 -6.54 9.75
CA MET A 77 4.78 -7.39 8.65
C MET A 77 4.49 -6.75 7.28
N HIS A 78 3.32 -6.13 7.12
CA HIS A 78 2.97 -5.43 5.89
C HIS A 78 3.91 -4.26 5.61
N ASP A 79 4.13 -3.43 6.61
CA ASP A 79 5.00 -2.26 6.48
C ASP A 79 6.44 -2.68 6.16
N THR A 80 6.93 -3.76 6.77
CA THR A 80 8.30 -4.25 6.54
C THR A 80 8.50 -4.87 5.16
N ASN A 81 7.51 -5.61 4.64
CA ASN A 81 7.72 -6.49 3.48
C ASN A 81 6.99 -6.05 2.20
N PHE A 82 5.91 -5.27 2.32
CA PHE A 82 5.10 -4.85 1.17
C PHE A 82 5.20 -3.36 0.88
N ASN A 83 5.50 -2.52 1.89
CA ASN A 83 5.72 -1.11 1.65
C ASN A 83 7.14 -0.85 1.15
N PHE A 84 7.24 -0.07 0.07
CA PHE A 84 8.51 0.47 -0.42
C PHE A 84 8.58 1.96 -0.09
N THR A 85 9.58 2.35 0.70
CA THR A 85 9.83 3.77 0.98
C THR A 85 10.64 4.38 -0.16
N LEU A 86 10.07 5.39 -0.82
CA LEU A 86 10.80 6.19 -1.77
C LEU A 86 11.54 7.32 -1.04
N THR A 87 12.87 7.27 -1.02
CA THR A 87 13.68 8.35 -0.47
C THR A 87 13.98 9.38 -1.56
N ALA A 88 13.34 10.54 -1.49
CA ALA A 88 13.64 11.67 -2.35
C ALA A 88 14.91 12.39 -1.87
N VAL A 89 15.91 12.54 -2.73
CA VAL A 89 17.09 13.37 -2.43
C VAL A 89 16.74 14.84 -2.70
N LEU A 90 16.24 15.53 -1.68
CA LEU A 90 15.92 16.95 -1.78
C LEU A 90 17.17 17.82 -1.53
N PRO A 91 17.54 18.77 -2.41
CA PRO A 91 18.64 19.70 -2.14
C PRO A 91 18.32 20.60 -0.93
N ALA A 92 19.35 20.93 -0.15
CA ALA A 92 19.24 21.74 1.08
C ALA A 92 18.68 23.16 0.87
N THR A 93 18.53 23.59 -0.39
CA THR A 93 17.91 24.86 -0.78
C THR A 93 16.38 24.84 -0.68
N ILE A 94 15.74 23.66 -0.61
CA ILE A 94 14.29 23.52 -0.50
C ILE A 94 13.87 23.79 0.94
N ARG A 95 13.22 24.95 1.16
CA ARG A 95 12.69 25.34 2.47
C ARG A 95 11.24 24.87 2.60
N MET A 96 11.06 23.69 3.17
CA MET A 96 9.73 23.19 3.53
C MET A 96 9.32 23.77 4.88
N THR A 97 8.16 24.42 4.94
CA THR A 97 7.54 24.85 6.20
C THR A 97 6.56 23.79 6.68
N SER A 98 6.22 23.76 7.97
CA SER A 98 5.32 22.75 8.56
C SER A 98 3.92 22.70 7.90
N ASN A 99 3.48 23.79 7.25
CA ASN A 99 2.18 23.90 6.59
C ASN A 99 2.28 23.91 5.05
N THR A 100 3.34 23.33 4.50
CA THR A 100 3.52 23.28 3.04
C THR A 100 2.40 22.43 2.41
N ALA A 101 1.71 23.00 1.42
CA ALA A 101 0.67 22.27 0.69
C ALA A 101 1.25 21.00 0.04
N HIS A 102 0.53 19.87 0.11
CA HIS A 102 0.99 18.59 -0.44
C HIS A 102 1.41 18.69 -1.93
N ALA A 103 0.75 19.56 -2.70
CA ALA A 103 1.11 19.82 -4.10
C ALA A 103 2.51 20.44 -4.27
N ALA A 104 2.95 21.29 -3.35
CA ALA A 104 4.29 21.87 -3.36
C ALA A 104 5.35 20.81 -2.99
N ILE A 105 5.07 19.98 -1.98
CA ILE A 105 5.91 18.82 -1.63
C ILE A 105 6.09 17.91 -2.85
N PHE A 106 4.99 17.58 -3.51
CA PHE A 106 4.99 16.73 -4.68
C PHE A 106 5.82 17.31 -5.84
N LYS A 107 5.67 18.61 -6.10
CA LYS A 107 6.43 19.31 -7.14
C LYS A 107 7.93 19.27 -6.87
N ASP A 108 8.33 19.50 -5.62
CA ASP A 108 9.73 19.51 -5.21
C ASP A 108 10.35 18.11 -5.30
N VAL A 109 9.61 17.08 -4.88
CA VAL A 109 9.99 15.67 -5.06
C VAL A 109 10.11 15.33 -6.55
N PHE A 110 9.16 15.77 -7.38
CA PHE A 110 9.22 15.56 -8.83
C PHE A 110 10.49 16.15 -9.42
N LEU A 111 10.75 17.45 -9.20
CA LEU A 111 11.91 18.15 -9.75
C LEU A 111 13.24 17.58 -9.28
N ALA A 112 13.32 17.13 -8.03
CA ALA A 112 14.55 16.58 -7.46
C ALA A 112 14.87 15.16 -7.95
N ASN A 113 13.86 14.41 -8.40
CA ASN A 113 14.02 12.99 -8.72
C ASN A 113 13.76 12.64 -10.19
N THR A 114 13.37 13.58 -11.05
CA THR A 114 13.31 13.38 -12.50
C THR A 114 14.68 13.55 -13.14
N ASP A 115 15.49 12.49 -13.14
CA ASP A 115 16.57 12.33 -14.12
C ASP A 115 16.02 11.78 -15.45
N ASP A 116 16.77 11.92 -16.54
CA ASP A 116 16.32 11.55 -17.89
C ASP A 116 16.09 10.03 -18.08
N ASN A 117 16.65 9.19 -17.19
CA ASN A 117 16.66 7.74 -17.39
C ASN A 117 15.66 6.96 -16.51
N THR A 118 15.36 7.37 -15.26
CA THR A 118 14.59 6.53 -14.32
C THR A 118 13.51 7.29 -13.56
N GLY A 119 13.77 8.57 -13.29
CA GLY A 119 12.96 9.43 -12.45
C GLY A 119 11.54 9.65 -12.92
N HIS A 120 11.34 9.74 -14.24
CA HIS A 120 10.01 9.94 -14.82
C HIS A 120 9.09 8.72 -14.66
N ALA A 121 9.63 7.51 -14.86
CA ALA A 121 8.89 6.27 -14.67
C ALA A 121 8.50 6.08 -13.19
N MET A 122 9.47 6.32 -12.29
CA MET A 122 9.27 6.30 -10.85
C MET A 122 8.20 7.29 -10.38
N MET A 123 8.30 8.56 -10.81
CA MET A 123 7.30 9.58 -10.44
C MET A 123 5.91 9.26 -10.99
N ARG A 124 5.81 8.63 -12.17
CA ARG A 124 4.54 8.18 -12.73
C ARG A 124 3.90 7.05 -11.90
N ALA A 125 4.70 6.10 -11.40
CA ALA A 125 4.22 5.06 -10.50
C ALA A 125 3.69 5.69 -9.19
N PHE A 126 4.49 6.56 -8.57
CA PHE A 126 4.09 7.29 -7.36
C PHE A 126 2.78 8.09 -7.53
N GLN A 127 2.57 8.75 -8.68
CA GLN A 127 1.31 9.44 -8.97
C GLN A 127 0.11 8.48 -9.09
N LYS A 128 0.28 7.30 -9.66
CA LYS A 128 -0.81 6.31 -9.77
C LYS A 128 -1.24 5.83 -8.39
N ASP A 129 -0.29 5.62 -7.50
CA ASP A 129 -0.56 5.15 -6.14
C ASP A 129 -1.24 6.24 -5.30
N VAL A 130 -0.80 7.49 -5.41
CA VAL A 130 -1.42 8.62 -4.71
C VAL A 130 -2.83 8.94 -5.24
N LYS A 131 -3.11 8.74 -6.53
CA LYS A 131 -4.43 8.97 -7.15
C LYS A 131 -5.46 7.86 -6.91
N ARG A 132 -5.10 6.76 -6.24
CA ARG A 132 -6.00 5.63 -5.94
C ARG A 132 -6.79 5.79 -4.63
N LEU A 133 -6.80 6.98 -4.04
CA LEU A 133 -7.65 7.35 -2.89
C LEU A 133 -8.93 8.05 -3.34
#